data_AF-A0A1F9DZC7-F1
#
_entry.id   AF-A0A1F9DZC7-F1
#
_cell.length_a   1.000
_cell.length_b   1.000
_cell.length_c   1.000
_cell.angle_alpha   90.00
_cell.angle_beta   90.00
_cell.angle_gamma   90.00
#
_symmetry.space_group_name_H-M   'P 1'
#
loop_
_entity.id
_entity.type
_entity.pdbx_description
1 polymer ?
#
loop_
_entity_poly.entity_id
_entity_poly.type
_entity_poly.pdbx_seq_one_letter_code
_entity_poly.pdbx_strand_id
1 'polypeptide(L)'
;MGYVLLNRFSSGDWEAIDRDFCEGKIGSKEAYSRIAKIIKGDEESVLHFVRTHSDIDSHFVSFYHYCREQGIDVKIVSDGLDFYIKTLLELHHLSEIPFYANCTRFHSGDGMELSFPFASEECGLCGTCKKKLVQIHRNEYDSILFIGNGLSDRCGAREADFVFAKSSLYRYCIQQDITCHFFENFREILSDLKKRIRGVIFDLDGTLIEAYEAIYLGLKEALEHFGRESFSFSDLRKYLKADLEATLSHFFSPEEVPKAVPIMRKKYEEIYLGHTYFLNGAKEVLESLHSQGILMGVASNKFGRFSRGALSHLGVSDYFKAVIGAGDVPRNKPYPDMIEAALR
;
A
#
# COMPACT_ATOMS: atom_id res chain seq x y z
N MET A 1 21.81 -7.97 16.03
CA MET A 1 22.16 -8.42 17.40
C MET A 1 22.21 -9.94 17.53
N GLY A 2 21.13 -10.69 17.24
CA GLY A 2 21.10 -12.16 17.36
C GLY A 2 22.35 -12.89 16.85
N TYR A 3 22.73 -12.71 15.57
CA TYR A 3 23.93 -13.35 15.01
C TYR A 3 25.25 -12.93 15.67
N VAL A 4 25.37 -11.66 16.07
CA VAL A 4 26.58 -11.14 16.75
C VAL A 4 26.72 -11.80 18.11
N LEU A 5 25.61 -12.02 18.81
CA LEU A 5 25.57 -12.72 20.09
C LEU A 5 25.94 -14.20 19.91
N LEU A 6 25.35 -14.89 18.93
CA LEU A 6 25.64 -16.30 18.66
C LEU A 6 27.11 -16.52 18.29
N ASN A 7 27.71 -15.63 17.49
CA ASN A 7 29.14 -15.70 17.15
C ASN A 7 30.07 -15.63 18.37
N ARG A 8 29.65 -14.92 19.43
CA ARG A 8 30.47 -14.75 20.63
C ARG A 8 30.22 -15.81 21.69
N PHE A 9 28.96 -16.21 21.85
CA PHE A 9 28.49 -16.95 23.01
C PHE A 9 27.98 -18.36 22.67
N SER A 10 28.13 -18.85 21.44
CA SER A 10 27.78 -20.25 21.13
C SER A 10 29.02 -21.15 21.13
N SER A 11 28.84 -22.39 21.60
CA SER A 11 29.88 -23.44 21.57
C SER A 11 29.68 -24.47 20.45
N GLY A 12 28.77 -24.21 19.50
CA GLY A 12 28.37 -25.16 18.45
C GLY A 12 28.04 -24.48 17.12
N ASP A 13 27.70 -25.28 16.10
CA ASP A 13 27.41 -24.82 14.75
C ASP A 13 26.01 -24.19 14.65
N TRP A 14 25.90 -22.95 15.13
CA TRP A 14 24.67 -22.17 15.03
C TRP A 14 24.33 -21.81 13.57
N GLU A 15 25.34 -21.73 12.69
CA GLU A 15 25.15 -21.42 11.26
C GLU A 15 24.38 -22.55 10.55
N ALA A 16 24.61 -23.82 10.92
CA ALA A 16 23.81 -24.93 10.43
C ALA A 16 22.34 -24.83 10.86
N ILE A 17 22.07 -24.40 12.10
CA ILE A 17 20.71 -24.18 12.59
C ILE A 17 20.02 -23.05 11.81
N ASP A 18 20.72 -21.93 11.60
CA ASP A 18 20.20 -20.78 10.84
C ASP A 18 19.94 -21.14 9.37
N ARG A 19 20.83 -21.92 8.74
CA ARG A 19 20.62 -22.44 7.39
C ARG A 19 19.37 -23.31 7.29
N ASP A 20 19.17 -24.25 8.21
CA ASP A 20 17.96 -25.09 8.22
C ASP A 20 16.68 -24.25 8.40
N PHE A 21 16.74 -23.18 9.20
CA PHE A 21 15.62 -22.23 9.34
C PHE A 21 15.39 -21.43 8.04
N CYS A 22 16.45 -20.86 7.45
CA CYS A 22 16.36 -20.07 6.23
C CYS A 22 15.88 -20.88 5.02
N GLU A 23 16.22 -22.18 4.96
CA GLU A 23 15.75 -23.14 3.96
C GLU A 23 14.34 -23.68 4.26
N GLY A 24 13.74 -23.32 5.40
CA GLY A 24 12.38 -23.72 5.78
C GLY A 24 12.26 -25.18 6.26
N LYS A 25 13.38 -25.84 6.58
CA LYS A 25 13.38 -27.21 7.13
C LYS A 25 12.89 -27.26 8.57
N ILE A 26 13.12 -26.20 9.33
CA ILE A 26 12.66 -26.02 10.71
C ILE A 26 12.02 -24.65 10.90
N GLY A 27 11.11 -24.56 11.88
CA GLY A 27 10.55 -23.27 12.32
C GLY A 27 11.45 -22.54 13.31
N SER A 28 11.18 -21.25 13.57
CA SER A 28 11.98 -20.45 14.51
C SER A 28 11.92 -21.00 15.94
N LYS A 29 10.81 -21.61 16.37
CA LYS A 29 10.71 -22.26 17.69
C LYS A 29 11.74 -23.37 17.87
N GLU A 30 11.86 -24.24 16.87
CA GLU A 30 12.84 -25.34 16.87
C GLU A 30 14.26 -24.79 16.76
N ALA A 31 14.49 -23.80 15.90
CA ALA A 31 15.81 -23.16 15.77
C ALA A 31 16.30 -22.59 17.11
N TYR A 32 15.46 -21.78 17.80
CA TYR A 32 15.80 -21.25 19.11
C TYR A 32 15.93 -22.34 20.18
N SER A 33 15.14 -23.41 20.13
CA SER A 33 15.27 -24.55 21.05
C SER A 33 16.61 -25.28 20.90
N ARG A 34 17.18 -25.32 19.68
CA ARG A 34 18.53 -25.86 19.44
C ARG A 34 19.60 -24.87 19.88
N ILE A 35 19.43 -23.58 19.57
CA ILE A 35 20.33 -22.51 19.98
C ILE A 35 20.48 -22.46 21.52
N ALA A 36 19.39 -22.62 22.26
CA ALA A 36 19.39 -22.65 23.73
C ALA A 36 20.35 -23.71 24.32
N LYS A 37 20.60 -24.80 23.59
CA LYS A 37 21.48 -25.89 24.05
C LYS A 37 22.96 -25.60 23.83
N ILE A 38 23.29 -24.68 22.92
CA ILE A 38 24.66 -24.36 22.53
C ILE A 38 25.09 -22.96 22.96
N ILE A 39 24.15 -22.12 23.40
CA ILE A 39 24.45 -20.79 23.93
C ILE A 39 25.02 -20.90 25.34
N LYS A 40 25.99 -20.04 25.62
CA LYS A 40 26.85 -20.02 26.79
C LYS A 40 26.99 -18.58 27.31
N GLY A 41 27.55 -18.44 28.49
CA GLY A 41 27.78 -17.16 29.15
C GLY A 41 26.78 -16.91 30.27
N ASP A 42 27.27 -16.25 31.31
CA ASP A 42 26.47 -15.74 32.41
C ASP A 42 25.74 -14.44 31.99
N GLU A 43 24.71 -14.08 32.76
CA GLU A 43 23.86 -12.93 32.50
C GLU A 43 24.66 -11.61 32.40
N GLU A 44 25.63 -11.39 33.31
CA GLU A 44 26.40 -10.16 33.37
C GLU A 44 27.26 -9.99 32.10
N SER A 45 27.99 -11.03 31.72
CA SER A 45 28.84 -11.06 30.53
C SER A 45 28.04 -10.82 29.24
N VAL A 46 26.88 -11.46 29.12
CA VAL A 46 26.02 -11.35 27.93
C VAL A 46 25.40 -9.96 27.84
N LEU A 47 24.89 -9.40 28.95
CA LEU A 47 24.33 -8.05 28.99
C LEU A 47 25.38 -6.99 28.72
N HIS A 48 26.60 -7.13 29.27
CA HIS A 48 27.70 -6.23 28.98
C HIS A 48 28.04 -6.21 27.49
N PHE A 49 28.07 -7.38 26.85
CA PHE A 49 28.31 -7.49 25.40
C PHE A 49 27.22 -6.80 24.58
N VAL A 50 25.94 -7.01 24.94
CA VAL A 50 24.81 -6.31 24.29
C VAL A 50 24.98 -4.79 24.38
N ARG A 51 25.30 -4.25 25.57
CA ARG A 51 25.48 -2.80 25.78
C ARG A 51 26.61 -2.18 24.96
N THR A 52 27.63 -2.97 24.61
CA THR A 52 28.84 -2.49 23.94
C THR A 52 28.85 -2.73 22.44
N HIS A 53 28.03 -3.64 21.93
CA HIS A 53 28.04 -4.08 20.52
C HIS A 53 26.69 -3.95 19.81
N SER A 54 25.67 -3.38 20.48
CA SER A 54 24.35 -3.15 19.90
C SER A 54 24.10 -1.67 19.72
N ASP A 55 23.42 -1.34 18.62
CA ASP A 55 22.82 -0.04 18.41
C ASP A 55 21.45 -0.24 17.75
N ILE A 56 20.59 0.77 17.86
CA ILE A 56 19.34 0.87 17.11
C ILE A 56 19.55 1.79 15.90
N ASP A 57 18.59 1.81 14.98
CA ASP A 57 18.60 2.80 13.92
C ASP A 57 18.58 4.21 14.55
N SER A 58 19.49 5.09 14.12
CA SER A 58 19.66 6.43 14.69
C SER A 58 18.43 7.32 14.58
N HIS A 59 17.47 6.98 13.71
CA HIS A 59 16.21 7.71 13.56
C HIS A 59 15.03 7.05 14.29
N PHE A 60 15.22 5.88 14.91
CA PHE A 60 14.13 5.14 15.57
C PHE A 60 13.50 5.93 16.72
N VAL A 61 14.32 6.60 17.54
CA VAL A 61 13.84 7.43 18.66
C VAL A 61 12.94 8.57 18.15
N SER A 62 13.38 9.25 17.09
CA SER A 62 12.59 10.34 16.46
C SER A 62 11.30 9.82 15.83
N PHE A 63 11.35 8.63 15.20
CA PHE A 63 10.16 7.95 14.68
C PHE A 63 9.17 7.63 15.80
N TYR A 64 9.64 7.07 16.92
CA TYR A 64 8.80 6.70 18.04
C TYR A 64 8.10 7.90 18.68
N HIS A 65 8.84 8.99 18.95
CA HIS A 65 8.24 10.20 19.49
C HIS A 65 7.17 10.79 18.56
N TYR A 66 7.44 10.83 17.25
CA TYR A 66 6.44 11.27 16.29
C TYR A 66 5.19 10.38 16.33
N CYS A 67 5.34 9.06 16.34
CA CYS A 67 4.21 8.14 16.45
C CYS A 67 3.38 8.44 17.71
N ARG A 68 4.01 8.61 18.87
CA ARG A 68 3.30 8.98 20.10
C ARG A 68 2.55 10.30 20.00
N GLU A 69 3.17 11.33 19.43
CA GLU A 69 2.56 12.65 19.24
C GLU A 69 1.34 12.59 18.30
N GLN A 70 1.36 11.70 17.31
CA GLN A 70 0.26 11.48 16.38
C GLN A 70 -0.78 10.46 16.86
N GLY A 71 -0.64 9.93 18.08
CA GLY A 71 -1.54 8.89 18.60
C GLY A 71 -1.39 7.52 17.92
N ILE A 72 -0.25 7.27 17.28
CA ILE A 72 0.11 5.99 16.66
C ILE A 72 0.78 5.11 17.72
N ASP A 73 0.14 3.99 18.04
CA ASP A 73 0.67 3.01 18.97
C ASP A 73 1.79 2.18 18.32
N VAL A 74 2.91 2.01 19.03
CA VAL A 74 4.09 1.28 18.54
C VAL A 74 4.33 0.08 19.43
N LYS A 75 4.34 -1.11 18.82
CA LYS A 75 4.63 -2.39 19.47
C LYS A 75 5.77 -3.10 18.76
N ILE A 76 6.66 -3.73 19.52
CA ILE A 76 7.75 -4.54 18.98
C ILE A 76 7.34 -6.02 18.99
N VAL A 77 7.41 -6.69 17.84
CA VAL A 77 7.18 -8.13 17.75
C VAL A 77 8.41 -8.81 17.16
N SER A 78 9.05 -9.67 17.94
CA SER A 78 10.37 -10.20 17.64
C SER A 78 10.43 -11.71 17.88
N ASP A 79 11.02 -12.45 16.94
CA ASP A 79 11.45 -13.83 17.21
C ASP A 79 12.73 -13.87 18.06
N GLY A 80 13.22 -12.71 18.49
CA GLY A 80 14.38 -12.56 19.35
C GLY A 80 14.17 -12.94 20.81
N LEU A 81 15.19 -12.64 21.62
CA LEU A 81 15.20 -12.86 23.06
C LEU A 81 14.91 -11.57 23.82
N ASP A 82 14.05 -11.65 24.82
CA ASP A 82 13.60 -10.55 25.66
C ASP A 82 14.72 -9.74 26.33
N PHE A 83 15.74 -10.38 26.90
CA PHE A 83 16.74 -9.67 27.70
C PHE A 83 17.50 -8.60 26.90
N TYR A 84 17.87 -8.88 25.65
CA TYR A 84 18.62 -7.90 24.85
C TYR A 84 17.69 -6.83 24.28
N ILE A 85 16.42 -7.16 24.00
CA ILE A 85 15.43 -6.18 23.58
C ILE A 85 15.18 -5.19 24.72
N LYS A 86 14.93 -5.71 25.93
CA LYS A 86 14.75 -4.91 27.15
C LYS A 86 15.96 -4.02 27.41
N THR A 87 17.17 -4.59 27.35
CA THR A 87 18.42 -3.83 27.55
C THR A 87 18.58 -2.71 26.52
N LEU A 88 18.31 -2.98 25.25
CA LEU A 88 18.37 -1.96 24.20
C LEU A 88 17.35 -0.84 24.44
N LEU A 89 16.11 -1.18 24.77
CA LEU A 89 15.09 -0.18 25.07
C LEU A 89 15.46 0.69 26.28
N GLU A 90 16.03 0.10 27.33
CA GLU A 90 16.52 0.84 28.51
C GLU A 90 17.67 1.80 28.15
N LEU A 91 18.66 1.36 27.37
CA LEU A 91 19.79 2.18 26.94
C LEU A 91 19.37 3.41 26.15
N HIS A 92 18.30 3.30 25.37
CA HIS A 92 17.80 4.37 24.51
C HIS A 92 16.61 5.13 25.11
N HIS A 93 16.25 4.89 26.37
CA HIS A 93 15.13 5.52 27.07
C HIS A 93 13.76 5.28 26.38
N LEU A 94 13.52 4.04 25.98
CA LEU A 94 12.32 3.56 25.27
C LEU A 94 11.62 2.40 26.00
N SER A 95 11.83 2.26 27.30
CA SER A 95 11.32 1.12 28.10
C SER A 95 9.80 1.03 28.15
N GLU A 96 9.09 2.10 27.80
CA GLU A 96 7.64 2.10 27.73
C GLU A 96 7.08 1.38 26.49
N ILE A 97 7.90 1.08 25.48
CA ILE A 97 7.45 0.41 24.26
C ILE A 97 7.08 -1.05 24.60
N PRO A 98 5.82 -1.47 24.40
CA PRO A 98 5.45 -2.87 24.58
C PRO A 98 6.18 -3.75 23.57
N PHE A 99 6.72 -4.89 24.03
CA PHE A 99 7.34 -5.86 23.14
C PHE A 99 6.88 -7.29 23.44
N TYR A 100 6.88 -8.11 22.39
CA TYR A 100 6.53 -9.53 22.40
C TYR A 100 7.71 -10.29 21.81
N ALA A 101 8.32 -11.17 22.61
CA ALA A 101 9.50 -11.93 22.24
C ALA A 101 9.56 -13.27 22.96
N ASN A 102 10.53 -14.10 22.59
CA ASN A 102 10.85 -15.31 23.35
C ASN A 102 11.47 -14.90 24.70
N CYS A 103 11.12 -15.64 25.76
CA CYS A 103 11.53 -15.32 27.12
C CYS A 103 12.73 -16.13 27.57
N THR A 104 13.69 -15.47 28.22
CA THR A 104 14.97 -16.04 28.63
C THR A 104 15.06 -16.16 30.14
N ARG A 105 15.56 -17.29 30.63
CA ARG A 105 15.93 -17.48 32.03
C ARG A 105 17.38 -17.94 32.11
N PHE A 106 18.24 -17.11 32.69
CA PHE A 106 19.63 -17.49 32.93
C PHE A 106 19.74 -18.51 34.06
N HIS A 107 20.65 -19.46 33.91
CA HIS A 107 21.01 -20.37 34.99
C HIS A 107 21.99 -19.71 35.96
N SER A 108 22.04 -20.21 37.21
CA SER A 108 23.09 -19.83 38.17
C SER A 108 24.44 -20.39 37.71
N GLY A 109 25.11 -19.68 36.81
CA GLY A 109 26.38 -20.10 36.18
C GLY A 109 26.39 -19.84 34.68
N ASP A 110 26.35 -20.92 33.89
CA ASP A 110 26.52 -20.87 32.43
C ASP A 110 25.27 -21.36 31.68
N GLY A 111 24.84 -20.59 30.69
CA GLY A 111 23.74 -20.92 29.79
C GLY A 111 22.38 -20.33 30.19
N MET A 112 21.38 -20.57 29.34
CA MET A 112 20.03 -20.04 29.51
C MET A 112 18.95 -21.02 28.99
N GLU A 113 17.79 -20.98 29.64
CA GLU A 113 16.55 -21.61 29.21
C GLU A 113 15.69 -20.63 28.40
N LEU A 114 15.04 -21.13 27.35
CA LEU A 114 14.11 -20.37 26.53
C LEU A 114 12.67 -20.86 26.68
N SER A 115 11.73 -19.93 26.68
CA SER A 115 10.29 -20.20 26.62
C SER A 115 9.62 -19.36 25.54
N PHE A 116 8.51 -19.86 25.01
CA PHE A 116 7.86 -19.33 23.81
C PHE A 116 6.41 -18.92 24.10
N PRO A 117 6.18 -17.89 24.94
CA PRO A 117 4.84 -17.52 25.40
C PRO A 117 3.90 -17.05 24.27
N PHE A 118 4.47 -16.55 23.18
CA PHE A 118 3.74 -16.04 22.02
C PHE A 118 3.75 -17.01 20.82
N ALA A 119 4.08 -18.28 21.05
CA ALA A 119 3.92 -19.31 20.04
C ALA A 119 2.42 -19.53 19.74
N SER A 120 2.12 -19.96 18.51
CA SER A 120 0.78 -20.38 18.12
C SER A 120 0.78 -21.89 17.90
N GLU A 121 -0.14 -22.61 18.55
CA GLU A 121 -0.32 -24.05 18.35
C GLU A 121 -0.77 -24.35 16.91
N GLU A 122 -1.65 -23.52 16.34
CA GLU A 122 -2.10 -23.63 14.96
C GLU A 122 -0.95 -23.48 13.95
N CYS A 123 0.01 -22.61 14.26
CA CYS A 123 1.19 -22.42 13.43
C CYS A 123 2.20 -23.55 13.60
N GLY A 124 2.45 -23.99 14.85
CA GLY A 124 3.41 -25.03 15.20
C GLY A 124 4.89 -24.69 14.98
N LEU A 125 5.22 -23.65 14.21
CA LEU A 125 6.59 -23.36 13.74
C LEU A 125 7.28 -22.21 14.47
N CYS A 126 6.56 -21.11 14.77
CA CYS A 126 7.17 -19.87 15.26
C CYS A 126 7.37 -19.84 16.77
N GLY A 127 8.50 -19.31 17.23
CA GLY A 127 8.74 -19.01 18.65
C GLY A 127 7.86 -17.86 19.12
N THR A 128 7.81 -16.79 18.33
CA THR A 128 6.87 -15.67 18.47
C THR A 128 6.06 -15.55 17.17
N CYS A 129 4.78 -15.94 17.22
CA CYS A 129 3.93 -15.95 16.03
C CYS A 129 3.42 -14.53 15.70
N LYS A 130 4.15 -13.83 14.83
CA LYS A 130 3.82 -12.44 14.45
C LYS A 130 2.44 -12.31 13.82
N LYS A 131 2.02 -13.30 13.01
CA LYS A 131 0.66 -13.39 12.46
C LYS A 131 -0.40 -13.35 13.56
N LYS A 132 -0.30 -14.25 14.55
CA LYS A 132 -1.25 -14.32 15.66
C LYS A 132 -1.29 -13.01 16.44
N LEU A 133 -0.14 -12.37 16.65
CA LEU A 133 -0.09 -11.09 17.35
C LEU A 133 -0.77 -9.97 16.56
N VAL A 134 -0.56 -9.86 15.24
CA VAL A 134 -1.31 -8.90 14.41
C VAL A 134 -2.81 -9.18 14.48
N GLN A 135 -3.22 -10.45 14.46
CA GLN A 135 -4.64 -10.84 14.53
C GLN A 135 -5.29 -10.52 15.88
N ILE A 136 -4.57 -10.69 16.99
CA ILE A 136 -5.06 -10.32 18.34
C ILE A 136 -5.32 -8.81 18.39
N HIS A 137 -4.38 -8.01 17.88
CA HIS A 137 -4.47 -6.55 17.88
C HIS A 137 -5.42 -5.98 16.82
N ARG A 138 -5.86 -6.79 15.84
CA ARG A 138 -6.70 -6.34 14.72
C ARG A 138 -7.99 -5.64 15.15
N ASN A 139 -8.60 -6.08 16.25
CA ASN A 139 -9.85 -5.47 16.75
C ASN A 139 -9.62 -4.18 17.55
N GLU A 140 -8.37 -3.86 17.88
CA GLU A 140 -8.01 -2.66 18.64
C GLU A 140 -7.71 -1.45 17.74
N TYR A 141 -7.48 -1.67 16.43
CA TYR A 141 -7.01 -0.65 15.50
C TYR A 141 -7.73 -0.71 14.15
N ASP A 142 -8.11 0.47 13.64
CA ASP A 142 -8.66 0.61 12.29
C ASP A 142 -7.63 0.28 11.19
N SER A 143 -6.34 0.51 11.47
CA SER A 143 -5.25 0.23 10.54
C SER A 143 -3.98 -0.20 11.27
N ILE A 144 -3.29 -1.20 10.72
CA ILE A 144 -2.04 -1.77 11.23
C ILE A 144 -0.97 -1.65 10.15
N LEU A 145 0.11 -0.96 10.50
CA LEU A 145 1.34 -0.88 9.72
C LEU A 145 2.35 -1.90 10.23
N PHE A 146 2.87 -2.77 9.36
CA PHE A 146 3.89 -3.74 9.74
C PHE A 146 5.26 -3.31 9.21
N ILE A 147 6.29 -3.29 10.08
CA ILE A 147 7.65 -2.90 9.71
C ILE A 147 8.57 -4.11 9.90
N GLY A 148 9.22 -4.57 8.84
CA GLY A 148 10.04 -5.78 8.89
C GLY A 148 11.06 -5.93 7.77
N ASN A 149 11.84 -7.00 7.84
CA ASN A 149 12.95 -7.24 6.92
C ASN A 149 13.16 -8.72 6.55
N GLY A 150 12.61 -9.65 7.34
CA GLY A 150 13.07 -11.04 7.34
C GLY A 150 12.03 -12.08 6.95
N LEU A 151 12.49 -13.33 6.96
CA LEU A 151 11.66 -14.51 6.68
C LEU A 151 10.50 -14.67 7.69
N SER A 152 10.77 -14.42 8.98
CA SER A 152 9.80 -14.52 10.07
C SER A 152 8.63 -13.52 9.95
N ASP A 153 8.80 -12.47 9.16
CA ASP A 153 7.85 -11.37 9.05
C ASP A 153 6.75 -11.63 8.03
N ARG A 154 6.98 -12.56 7.09
CA ARG A 154 6.10 -12.80 5.94
C ARG A 154 4.64 -13.02 6.33
N CYS A 155 4.41 -13.83 7.37
CA CYS A 155 3.06 -14.12 7.83
C CYS A 155 2.41 -12.91 8.52
N GLY A 156 3.18 -12.09 9.25
CA GLY A 156 2.65 -10.86 9.86
C GLY A 156 2.34 -9.79 8.82
N ALA A 157 3.21 -9.64 7.83
CA ALA A 157 3.05 -8.71 6.71
C ALA A 157 1.76 -8.94 5.90
N ARG A 158 1.34 -10.20 5.72
CA ARG A 158 0.08 -10.53 5.03
C ARG A 158 -1.18 -10.12 5.77
N GLU A 159 -1.10 -10.01 7.08
CA GLU A 159 -2.26 -9.69 7.92
C GLU A 159 -2.38 -8.17 8.13
N ALA A 160 -1.37 -7.39 7.76
CA ALA A 160 -1.33 -5.93 7.94
C ALA A 160 -1.95 -5.18 6.75
N ASP A 161 -2.40 -3.94 6.97
CA ASP A 161 -3.01 -3.12 5.90
C ASP A 161 -1.95 -2.50 4.98
N PHE A 162 -0.75 -2.27 5.53
CA PHE A 162 0.39 -1.75 4.80
C PHE A 162 1.69 -2.22 5.44
N VAL A 163 2.72 -2.44 4.62
CA VAL A 163 4.00 -2.96 5.08
C VAL A 163 5.15 -2.02 4.70
N PHE A 164 5.95 -1.60 5.68
CA PHE A 164 7.30 -1.11 5.41
C PHE A 164 8.24 -2.31 5.43
N ALA A 165 8.79 -2.64 4.27
CA ALA A 165 9.58 -3.85 4.09
C ALA A 165 10.96 -3.55 3.53
N LYS A 166 11.97 -4.30 3.99
CA LYS A 166 13.31 -4.29 3.36
C LYS A 166 13.84 -5.70 3.14
N SER A 167 15.02 -5.79 2.51
CA SER A 167 15.72 -7.05 2.29
C SER A 167 14.85 -8.15 1.65
N SER A 168 14.74 -9.33 2.26
CA SER A 168 14.00 -10.46 1.69
C SER A 168 12.48 -10.31 1.85
N LEU A 169 12.01 -9.51 2.83
CA LEU A 169 10.59 -9.23 3.01
C LEU A 169 10.04 -8.36 1.88
N TYR A 170 10.77 -7.34 1.44
CA TYR A 170 10.32 -6.47 0.35
C TYR A 170 10.07 -7.26 -0.94
N ARG A 171 11.02 -8.13 -1.31
CA ARG A 171 10.88 -9.03 -2.48
C ARG A 171 9.65 -9.93 -2.36
N TYR A 172 9.41 -10.45 -1.16
CA TYR A 172 8.24 -11.28 -0.87
C TYR A 172 6.92 -10.49 -1.04
N CYS A 173 6.84 -9.26 -0.50
CA CYS A 173 5.65 -8.43 -0.64
C CYS A 173 5.29 -8.16 -2.10
N ILE A 174 6.27 -7.79 -2.93
CA ILE A 174 6.06 -7.58 -4.38
C ILE A 174 5.57 -8.86 -5.07
N GLN A 175 6.15 -10.03 -4.75
CA GLN A 175 5.76 -11.31 -5.34
C GLN A 175 4.36 -11.79 -4.94
N GLN A 176 3.81 -11.25 -3.84
CA GLN A 176 2.52 -11.67 -3.28
C GLN A 176 1.45 -10.59 -3.40
N ASP A 177 1.73 -9.52 -4.15
CA ASP A 177 0.82 -8.37 -4.30
C ASP A 177 0.40 -7.76 -2.95
N ILE A 178 1.35 -7.70 -2.00
CA ILE A 178 1.14 -7.08 -0.69
C ILE A 178 1.53 -5.60 -0.80
N THR A 179 0.59 -4.71 -0.47
CA THR A 179 0.82 -3.27 -0.41
C THR A 179 1.97 -2.94 0.54
N CYS A 180 3.07 -2.46 -0.03
CA CYS A 180 4.27 -2.19 0.74
C CYS A 180 5.07 -1.01 0.20
N HIS A 181 5.96 -0.48 1.05
CA HIS A 181 6.97 0.47 0.67
C HIS A 181 8.34 0.03 1.17
N PHE A 182 9.35 0.21 0.33
CA PHE A 182 10.74 -0.05 0.68
C PHE A 182 11.24 1.01 1.65
N PHE A 183 12.10 0.64 2.58
CA PHE A 183 12.82 1.58 3.44
C PHE A 183 14.24 1.08 3.75
N GLU A 184 15.21 1.99 3.86
CA GLU A 184 16.55 1.66 4.35
C GLU A 184 16.64 1.82 5.88
N ASN A 185 16.12 2.95 6.38
CA ASN A 185 16.20 3.38 7.77
C ASN A 185 14.90 4.09 8.21
N PHE A 186 14.77 4.37 9.51
CA PHE A 186 13.54 4.94 10.08
C PHE A 186 13.26 6.39 9.65
N ARG A 187 14.22 7.12 9.05
CA ARG A 187 13.98 8.45 8.49
C ARG A 187 12.99 8.41 7.33
N GLU A 188 13.08 7.38 6.48
CA GLU A 188 12.23 7.23 5.31
C GLU A 188 10.80 6.92 5.73
N ILE A 189 10.62 5.99 6.67
CA ILE A 189 9.32 5.70 7.29
C ILE A 189 8.72 6.97 7.88
N LEU A 190 9.50 7.73 8.66
CA LEU A 190 9.05 8.98 9.25
C LEU A 190 8.66 10.01 8.17
N SER A 191 9.42 10.08 7.07
CA SER A 191 9.10 10.94 5.93
C SER A 191 7.75 10.55 5.31
N ASP A 192 7.47 9.25 5.17
CA ASP A 192 6.22 8.76 4.61
C ASP A 192 5.03 9.02 5.52
N LEU A 193 5.17 8.76 6.83
CA LEU A 193 4.12 9.06 7.81
C LEU A 193 3.82 10.56 7.95
N LYS A 194 4.75 11.42 7.52
CA LYS A 194 4.57 12.88 7.48
C LYS A 194 4.00 13.38 6.14
N LYS A 195 3.89 12.52 5.11
CA LYS A 195 3.30 12.93 3.83
C LYS A 195 1.83 13.29 4.06
N ARG A 196 1.44 14.45 3.53
CA ARG A 196 0.04 14.89 3.50
C ARG A 196 -0.43 14.93 2.06
N ILE A 197 -1.65 14.46 1.84
CA ILE A 197 -2.31 14.61 0.54
C ILE A 197 -2.60 16.10 0.34
N ARG A 198 -1.89 16.74 -0.58
CA ARG A 198 -2.12 18.16 -0.94
C ARG A 198 -3.08 18.31 -2.11
N GLY A 199 -3.26 17.26 -2.90
CA GLY A 199 -4.20 17.27 -4.00
C GLY A 199 -4.50 15.88 -4.55
N VAL A 200 -5.61 15.78 -5.27
CA VAL A 200 -6.13 14.57 -5.90
C VAL A 200 -6.46 14.89 -7.36
N ILE A 201 -5.96 14.05 -8.28
CA ILE A 201 -6.33 14.12 -9.70
C ILE A 201 -7.28 12.97 -9.98
N PHE A 202 -8.47 13.30 -10.45
CA PHE A 202 -9.52 12.36 -10.79
C PHE A 202 -9.52 12.02 -12.28
N ASP A 203 -9.82 10.77 -12.59
CA ASP A 203 -10.45 10.48 -13.87
C ASP A 203 -11.92 10.94 -13.85
N LEU A 204 -12.55 11.11 -15.01
CA LEU A 204 -13.90 11.67 -15.11
C LEU A 204 -14.97 10.60 -15.38
N ASP A 205 -15.07 10.11 -16.62
CA ASP A 205 -16.11 9.17 -17.02
C ASP A 205 -15.86 7.78 -16.40
N GLY A 206 -16.87 7.23 -15.72
CA GLY A 206 -16.75 5.97 -14.99
C GLY A 206 -16.07 6.08 -13.62
N THR A 207 -15.66 7.30 -13.21
CA THR A 207 -15.08 7.59 -11.89
C THR A 207 -15.90 8.62 -11.12
N LEU A 208 -16.09 9.82 -11.67
CA LEU A 208 -16.92 10.86 -11.07
C LEU A 208 -18.32 10.89 -11.70
N ILE A 209 -18.41 10.67 -13.01
CA ILE A 209 -19.66 10.80 -13.76
C ILE A 209 -19.99 9.55 -14.57
N GLU A 210 -21.28 9.34 -14.83
CA GLU A 210 -21.78 8.44 -15.85
C GLU A 210 -22.33 9.26 -17.03
N ALA A 211 -21.87 8.95 -18.24
CA ALA A 211 -22.27 9.64 -19.48
C ALA A 211 -22.55 8.68 -20.65
N TYR A 212 -22.76 7.40 -20.35
CA TYR A 212 -22.86 6.33 -21.36
C TYR A 212 -24.09 6.48 -22.28
N GLU A 213 -25.20 7.00 -21.77
CA GLU A 213 -26.42 7.17 -22.55
C GLU A 213 -26.23 8.16 -23.69
N ALA A 214 -25.55 9.29 -23.43
CA ALA A 214 -25.21 10.26 -24.48
C ALA A 214 -24.32 9.65 -25.56
N ILE A 215 -23.35 8.81 -25.18
CA ILE A 215 -22.48 8.11 -26.12
C ILE A 215 -23.30 7.15 -26.99
N TYR A 216 -24.19 6.38 -26.37
CA TYR A 216 -25.06 5.44 -27.08
C TYR A 216 -25.98 6.15 -28.07
N LEU A 217 -26.65 7.21 -27.66
CA LEU A 217 -27.56 7.97 -28.53
C LEU A 217 -26.80 8.62 -29.69
N GLY A 218 -25.57 9.09 -29.47
CA GLY A 218 -24.71 9.56 -30.56
C GLY A 218 -24.31 8.45 -31.53
N LEU A 219 -23.95 7.26 -31.04
CA LEU A 219 -23.64 6.10 -31.89
C LEU A 219 -24.85 5.67 -32.71
N LYS A 220 -26.03 5.62 -32.08
CA LYS A 220 -27.29 5.29 -32.72
C LYS A 220 -27.62 6.25 -33.86
N GLU A 221 -27.47 7.56 -33.64
CA GLU A 221 -27.67 8.58 -34.68
C GLU A 221 -26.72 8.36 -35.88
N ALA A 222 -25.45 8.04 -35.62
CA ALA A 222 -24.50 7.75 -36.69
C ALA A 222 -24.85 6.45 -37.44
N LEU A 223 -25.28 5.39 -36.75
CA LEU A 223 -25.71 4.14 -37.39
C LEU A 223 -26.94 4.36 -38.27
N GLU A 224 -27.94 5.06 -37.76
CA GLU A 224 -29.18 5.38 -38.48
C GLU A 224 -28.90 6.24 -39.73
N HIS A 225 -28.00 7.23 -39.62
CA HIS A 225 -27.60 8.06 -40.76
C HIS A 225 -26.99 7.25 -41.92
N PHE A 226 -26.28 6.16 -41.61
CA PHE A 226 -25.68 5.27 -42.60
C PHE A 226 -26.56 4.06 -42.95
N GLY A 227 -27.82 4.02 -42.45
CA GLY A 227 -28.74 2.92 -42.71
C GLY A 227 -28.33 1.58 -42.10
N ARG A 228 -27.58 1.60 -40.99
CA ARG A 228 -27.12 0.40 -40.27
C ARG A 228 -28.07 0.08 -39.11
N GLU A 229 -28.16 -1.20 -38.76
CA GLU A 229 -28.90 -1.63 -37.58
C GLU A 229 -28.23 -1.12 -36.29
N SER A 230 -29.05 -0.64 -35.36
CA SER A 230 -28.61 -0.27 -34.01
C SER A 230 -28.47 -1.51 -33.12
N PHE A 231 -27.75 -1.36 -32.01
CA PHE A 231 -27.63 -2.38 -30.96
C PHE A 231 -28.33 -1.92 -29.66
N SER A 232 -28.43 -2.81 -28.68
CA SER A 232 -29.06 -2.51 -27.38
C SER A 232 -28.15 -1.67 -26.49
N PHE A 233 -28.71 -0.79 -25.64
CA PHE A 233 -27.88 0.00 -24.70
C PHE A 233 -26.99 -0.88 -23.80
N SER A 234 -27.49 -2.04 -23.38
CA SER A 234 -26.74 -3.02 -22.57
C SER A 234 -25.48 -3.55 -23.26
N ASP A 235 -25.41 -3.51 -24.60
CA ASP A 235 -24.24 -3.96 -25.35
C ASP A 235 -23.18 -2.88 -25.52
N LEU A 236 -23.46 -1.61 -25.17
CA LEU A 236 -22.55 -0.48 -25.40
C LEU A 236 -21.13 -0.76 -24.91
N ARG A 237 -20.99 -1.29 -23.68
CA ARG A 237 -19.67 -1.55 -23.06
C ARG A 237 -18.82 -2.54 -23.85
N LYS A 238 -19.42 -3.39 -24.70
CA LYS A 238 -18.68 -4.32 -25.57
C LYS A 238 -17.93 -3.59 -26.70
N TYR A 239 -18.42 -2.41 -27.08
CA TYR A 239 -17.93 -1.65 -28.23
C TYR A 239 -17.07 -0.45 -27.84
N LEU A 240 -17.18 0.07 -26.61
CA LEU A 240 -16.39 1.21 -26.15
C LEU A 240 -14.88 0.90 -26.18
N LYS A 241 -14.11 1.81 -26.79
CA LYS A 241 -12.65 1.80 -26.84
C LYS A 241 -12.07 3.08 -26.21
N ALA A 242 -10.75 3.20 -26.26
CA ALA A 242 -10.02 4.32 -25.66
C ALA A 242 -10.36 5.68 -26.28
N ASP A 243 -10.80 5.71 -27.53
CA ASP A 243 -11.24 6.89 -28.26
C ASP A 243 -12.48 6.60 -29.15
N LEU A 244 -13.04 7.66 -29.72
CA LEU A 244 -14.27 7.61 -30.50
C LEU A 244 -14.06 6.88 -31.83
N GLU A 245 -12.94 7.14 -32.51
CA GLU A 245 -12.57 6.56 -33.80
C GLU A 245 -12.44 5.04 -33.70
N ALA A 246 -11.77 4.54 -32.65
CA ALA A 246 -11.64 3.12 -32.35
C ALA A 246 -12.99 2.49 -32.01
N THR A 247 -13.87 3.21 -31.31
CA THR A 247 -15.24 2.76 -31.01
C THR A 247 -16.06 2.62 -32.30
N LEU A 248 -16.00 3.61 -33.18
CA LEU A 248 -16.71 3.62 -34.46
C LEU A 248 -16.18 2.57 -35.45
N SER A 249 -14.90 2.20 -35.35
CA SER A 249 -14.29 1.18 -36.22
C SER A 249 -14.92 -0.21 -36.09
N HIS A 250 -15.69 -0.48 -35.03
CA HIS A 250 -16.52 -1.68 -34.92
C HIS A 250 -17.70 -1.70 -35.90
N PHE A 251 -18.16 -0.52 -36.29
CA PHE A 251 -19.40 -0.32 -37.03
C PHE A 251 -19.20 0.29 -38.39
N PHE A 252 -18.00 0.77 -38.73
CA PHE A 252 -17.74 1.53 -39.94
C PHE A 252 -16.38 1.14 -40.53
N SER A 253 -16.25 1.18 -41.85
CA SER A 253 -14.94 1.01 -42.51
C SER A 253 -14.03 2.21 -42.23
N PRO A 254 -12.70 2.08 -42.42
CA PRO A 254 -11.76 3.20 -42.22
C PRO A 254 -12.09 4.48 -43.00
N GLU A 255 -12.76 4.36 -44.15
CA GLU A 255 -13.19 5.51 -44.97
C GLU A 255 -14.48 6.18 -44.47
N GLU A 256 -15.30 5.42 -43.72
CA GLU A 256 -16.58 5.89 -43.17
C GLU A 256 -16.40 6.49 -41.77
N VAL A 257 -15.45 6.01 -40.96
CA VAL A 257 -15.19 6.52 -39.61
C VAL A 257 -15.05 8.06 -39.58
N PRO A 258 -14.24 8.71 -40.44
CA PRO A 258 -14.12 10.18 -40.45
C PRO A 258 -15.44 10.90 -40.77
N LYS A 259 -16.37 10.25 -41.47
CA LYS A 259 -17.70 10.79 -41.80
C LYS A 259 -18.71 10.56 -40.68
N ALA A 260 -18.60 9.45 -39.95
CA ALA A 260 -19.48 9.10 -38.82
C ALA A 260 -19.14 9.92 -37.55
N VAL A 261 -17.86 10.20 -37.29
CA VAL A 261 -17.39 11.00 -36.14
C VAL A 261 -18.15 12.32 -35.96
N PRO A 262 -18.28 13.20 -36.98
CA PRO A 262 -18.96 14.49 -36.80
C PRO A 262 -20.46 14.34 -36.49
N ILE A 263 -21.14 13.32 -37.02
CA ILE A 263 -22.57 13.07 -36.76
C ILE A 263 -22.76 12.65 -35.30
N MET A 264 -22.01 11.64 -34.86
CA MET A 264 -22.02 11.16 -33.48
C MET A 264 -21.68 12.29 -32.50
N ARG A 265 -20.64 13.07 -32.81
CA ARG A 265 -20.17 14.19 -31.98
C ARG A 265 -21.20 15.31 -31.88
N LYS A 266 -21.86 15.65 -32.99
CA LYS A 266 -22.92 16.67 -32.99
C LYS A 266 -24.07 16.24 -32.08
N LYS A 267 -24.56 15.01 -32.24
CA LYS A 267 -25.63 14.48 -31.40
C LYS A 267 -25.23 14.44 -29.93
N TYR A 268 -24.01 13.98 -29.64
CA TYR A 268 -23.47 13.97 -28.29
C TYR A 268 -23.47 15.38 -27.68
N GLU A 269 -22.95 16.37 -28.40
CA GLU A 269 -22.87 17.77 -27.94
C GLU A 269 -24.25 18.39 -27.63
N GLU A 270 -25.29 17.99 -28.37
CA GLU A 270 -26.68 18.44 -28.13
C GLU A 270 -27.27 17.90 -26.81
N ILE A 271 -26.91 16.67 -26.41
CA ILE A 271 -27.63 15.94 -25.36
C ILE A 271 -26.80 15.64 -24.11
N TYR A 272 -25.46 15.67 -24.19
CA TYR A 272 -24.61 15.06 -23.15
C TYR A 272 -24.83 15.63 -21.75
N LEU A 273 -25.15 16.92 -21.61
CA LEU A 273 -25.42 17.52 -20.31
C LEU A 273 -26.63 16.88 -19.62
N GLY A 274 -27.75 16.73 -20.34
CA GLY A 274 -28.96 16.10 -19.82
C GLY A 274 -28.85 14.59 -19.60
N HIS A 275 -27.72 13.98 -19.98
CA HIS A 275 -27.44 12.55 -19.82
C HIS A 275 -26.11 12.32 -19.09
N THR A 276 -25.67 13.30 -18.30
CA THR A 276 -24.49 13.21 -17.45
C THR A 276 -24.89 13.37 -15.99
N TYR A 277 -24.55 12.38 -15.18
CA TYR A 277 -24.91 12.33 -13.76
C TYR A 277 -23.69 11.93 -12.92
N PHE A 278 -23.67 12.30 -11.65
CA PHE A 278 -22.65 11.79 -10.72
C PHE A 278 -22.82 10.28 -10.50
N LEU A 279 -21.70 9.57 -10.36
CA LEU A 279 -21.70 8.26 -9.74
C LEU A 279 -21.97 8.41 -8.23
N ASN A 280 -22.56 7.37 -7.63
CA ASN A 280 -22.93 7.39 -6.21
C ASN A 280 -21.70 7.67 -5.31
N GLY A 281 -21.82 8.66 -4.42
CA GLY A 281 -20.75 9.08 -3.51
C GLY A 281 -19.73 10.06 -4.12
N ALA A 282 -19.73 10.27 -5.44
CA ALA A 282 -18.72 11.10 -6.09
C ALA A 282 -18.82 12.57 -5.64
N LYS A 283 -20.04 13.11 -5.55
CA LYS A 283 -20.25 14.51 -5.16
C LYS A 283 -19.83 14.75 -3.71
N GLU A 284 -20.19 13.83 -2.81
CA GLU A 284 -19.89 13.87 -1.38
C GLU A 284 -18.37 13.83 -1.14
N VAL A 285 -17.64 13.01 -1.91
CA VAL A 285 -16.17 12.97 -1.86
C VAL A 285 -15.57 14.29 -2.31
N LEU A 286 -16.03 14.86 -3.44
CA LEU A 286 -15.54 16.14 -3.93
C LEU A 286 -15.80 17.28 -2.93
N GLU A 287 -16.99 17.33 -2.34
CA GLU A 287 -17.35 18.31 -1.32
C GLU A 287 -16.49 18.18 -0.06
N SER A 288 -16.25 16.95 0.40
CA SER A 288 -15.39 16.67 1.55
C SER A 288 -13.95 17.13 1.30
N LEU A 289 -13.36 16.77 0.16
CA LEU A 289 -12.00 17.19 -0.20
C LEU A 289 -11.88 18.71 -0.35
N HIS A 290 -12.86 19.34 -0.98
CA HIS A 290 -12.91 20.80 -1.13
C HIS A 290 -12.98 21.49 0.24
N SER A 291 -13.83 21.01 1.16
CA SER A 291 -13.96 21.56 2.52
C SER A 291 -12.68 21.46 3.35
N GLN A 292 -11.84 20.46 3.06
CA GLN A 292 -10.53 20.26 3.69
C GLN A 292 -9.41 21.07 3.01
N GLY A 293 -9.71 21.82 1.95
CA GLY A 293 -8.73 22.60 1.20
C GLY A 293 -7.79 21.75 0.35
N ILE A 294 -8.15 20.50 0.04
CA ILE A 294 -7.37 19.62 -0.83
C ILE A 294 -7.58 20.06 -2.28
N LEU A 295 -6.48 20.31 -3.00
CA LEU A 295 -6.53 20.73 -4.40
C LEU A 295 -7.04 19.58 -5.27
N MET A 296 -8.01 19.85 -6.14
CA MET A 296 -8.52 18.82 -7.05
C MET A 296 -8.21 19.16 -8.50
N GLY A 297 -7.94 18.14 -9.29
CA GLY A 297 -7.80 18.22 -10.73
C GLY A 297 -8.52 17.06 -11.44
N VAL A 298 -8.72 17.20 -12.74
CA VAL A 298 -9.25 16.14 -13.61
C VAL A 298 -8.30 15.90 -14.78
N ALA A 299 -8.06 14.62 -15.09
CA ALA A 299 -7.35 14.16 -16.27
C ALA A 299 -8.19 13.10 -17.00
N SER A 300 -8.81 13.43 -18.13
CA SER A 300 -9.75 12.56 -18.86
C SER A 300 -9.45 12.41 -20.35
N ASN A 301 -9.74 11.24 -20.94
CA ASN A 301 -9.74 11.06 -22.41
C ASN A 301 -10.96 11.69 -23.08
N LYS A 302 -11.95 12.17 -22.31
CA LYS A 302 -13.01 13.03 -22.82
C LYS A 302 -12.44 14.38 -23.24
N PHE A 303 -12.90 14.92 -24.36
CA PHE A 303 -12.47 16.23 -24.84
C PHE A 303 -12.63 17.30 -23.77
N GLY A 304 -11.59 18.13 -23.59
CA GLY A 304 -11.52 19.11 -22.49
C GLY A 304 -12.77 19.98 -22.37
N ARG A 305 -13.31 20.44 -23.51
CA ARG A 305 -14.55 21.26 -23.54
C ARG A 305 -15.76 20.53 -22.94
N PHE A 306 -15.91 19.22 -23.22
CA PHE A 306 -17.02 18.44 -22.68
C PHE A 306 -16.80 18.08 -21.22
N SER A 307 -15.56 17.83 -20.81
CA SER A 307 -15.21 17.62 -19.39
C SER A 307 -15.55 18.85 -18.55
N ARG A 308 -15.12 20.04 -19.00
CA ARG A 308 -15.42 21.32 -18.33
C ARG A 308 -16.93 21.63 -18.34
N GLY A 309 -17.61 21.42 -19.48
CA GLY A 309 -19.05 21.61 -19.61
C GLY A 309 -19.86 20.70 -18.67
N ALA A 310 -19.50 19.42 -18.58
CA ALA A 310 -20.15 18.48 -17.67
C ALA A 310 -20.01 18.89 -16.20
N LEU A 311 -18.79 19.22 -15.76
CA LEU A 311 -18.55 19.64 -14.37
C LEU A 311 -19.27 20.96 -14.03
N SER A 312 -19.38 21.87 -14.99
CA SER A 312 -20.12 23.12 -14.84
C SER A 312 -21.62 22.87 -14.71
N HIS A 313 -22.18 22.01 -15.55
CA HIS A 313 -23.59 21.61 -15.48
C HIS A 313 -23.93 20.93 -14.15
N LEU A 314 -23.00 20.12 -13.63
CA LEU A 314 -23.14 19.45 -12.33
C LEU A 314 -22.87 20.36 -11.13
N GLY A 315 -22.49 21.63 -11.36
CA GLY A 315 -22.31 22.64 -10.31
C GLY A 315 -21.04 22.45 -9.46
N VAL A 316 -20.00 21.81 -9.99
CA VAL A 316 -18.75 21.50 -9.23
C VAL A 316 -17.48 22.03 -9.90
N SER A 317 -17.60 22.88 -10.92
CA SER A 317 -16.42 23.45 -11.60
C SER A 317 -15.45 24.13 -10.62
N ASP A 318 -15.98 24.85 -9.64
CA ASP A 318 -15.17 25.64 -8.69
C ASP A 318 -14.35 24.77 -7.73
N TYR A 319 -14.62 23.47 -7.68
CA TYR A 319 -13.85 22.52 -6.86
C TYR A 319 -12.50 22.18 -7.50
N PHE A 320 -12.35 22.34 -8.82
CA PHE A 320 -11.18 21.88 -9.55
C PHE A 320 -10.26 23.03 -9.95
N LYS A 321 -8.99 22.94 -9.56
CA LYS A 321 -7.94 23.86 -9.99
C LYS A 321 -7.58 23.67 -11.47
N ALA A 322 -7.67 22.44 -11.97
CA ALA A 322 -7.36 22.10 -13.35
C ALA A 322 -8.29 21.01 -13.88
N VAL A 323 -8.81 21.18 -15.09
CA VAL A 323 -9.60 20.16 -15.80
C VAL A 323 -8.98 19.97 -17.18
N ILE A 324 -8.17 18.94 -17.32
CA ILE A 324 -7.45 18.59 -18.54
C ILE A 324 -8.14 17.42 -19.22
N GLY A 325 -8.59 17.64 -20.46
CA GLY A 325 -9.17 16.61 -21.29
C GLY A 325 -8.39 16.39 -22.59
N ALA A 326 -8.89 15.48 -23.41
CA ALA A 326 -8.32 15.23 -24.72
C ALA A 326 -8.30 16.51 -25.58
N GLY A 327 -7.17 16.73 -26.25
CA GLY A 327 -6.93 17.92 -27.08
C GLY A 327 -6.40 19.14 -26.32
N ASP A 328 -6.35 19.12 -24.99
CA ASP A 328 -5.71 20.20 -24.20
C ASP A 328 -4.18 20.02 -24.10
N VAL A 329 -3.67 18.81 -24.39
CA VAL A 329 -2.24 18.45 -24.33
C VAL A 329 -1.81 17.69 -25.59
N PRO A 330 -0.50 17.62 -25.91
CA PRO A 330 -0.02 16.94 -27.11
C PRO A 330 -0.34 15.44 -27.19
N ARG A 331 -0.35 14.74 -26.04
CA ARG A 331 -0.61 13.30 -25.96
C ARG A 331 -1.61 12.98 -24.86
N ASN A 332 -2.61 12.16 -25.19
CA ASN A 332 -3.65 11.75 -24.25
C ASN A 332 -3.23 10.52 -23.41
N LYS A 333 -4.07 10.04 -22.49
CA LYS A 333 -3.79 8.82 -21.73
C LYS A 333 -3.66 7.65 -22.72
N PRO A 334 -2.66 6.77 -22.57
CA PRO A 334 -1.91 6.49 -21.34
C PRO A 334 -0.63 7.32 -21.11
N TYR A 335 -0.34 8.33 -21.94
CA TYR A 335 0.80 9.22 -21.69
C TYR A 335 0.56 10.14 -20.47
N PRO A 336 1.61 10.55 -19.74
CA PRO A 336 1.47 11.29 -18.48
C PRO A 336 1.11 12.77 -18.67
N ASP A 337 1.13 13.30 -19.89
CA ASP A 337 1.05 14.73 -20.22
C ASP A 337 -0.16 15.43 -19.57
N MET A 338 -1.31 14.77 -19.45
CA MET A 338 -2.47 15.34 -18.76
C MET A 338 -2.27 15.51 -17.25
N ILE A 339 -1.66 14.51 -16.60
CA ILE A 339 -1.35 14.55 -15.17
C ILE A 339 -0.30 15.63 -14.92
N GLU A 340 0.76 15.67 -15.74
CA GLU A 340 1.79 16.70 -15.66
C GLU A 340 1.22 18.12 -15.85
N ALA A 341 0.28 18.29 -16.78
CA ALA A 341 -0.40 19.56 -16.98
C ALA A 341 -1.29 19.96 -15.79
N ALA A 342 -2.00 19.01 -15.18
CA ALA A 342 -2.83 19.25 -14.00
C ALA A 342 -2.03 19.57 -12.73
N LEU A 343 -0.75 19.17 -12.67
CA LEU A 343 0.16 19.43 -11.55
C LEU A 343 0.83 20.80 -11.59
N ARG A 344 0.79 21.52 -12.72
CA ARG A 344 1.32 22.89 -12.86
C ARG A 344 0.33 23.89 -12.27
#